data_AF-A0A948D8R8-F1
#
_entry.id   AF-A0A948D8R8-F1
#
_cell.length_a   1.000
_cell.length_b   1.000
_cell.length_c   1.000
_cell.angle_alpha   90.00
_cell.angle_beta   90.00
_cell.angle_gamma   90.00
#
_symmetry.space_group_name_H-M   'P 1'
#
loop_
_entity.id
_entity.type
_entity.pdbx_description
1 polymer ?
#
loop_
_entity_poly.entity_id
_entity_poly.type
_entity_poly.pdbx_seq_one_letter_code
_entity_poly.pdbx_strand_id
1 'polypeptide(L)'
;MMNAAEQDSTRKNGSNITMEERKAMVATIDKGLVERPSFSFRLQLTLGFLLLFFLSMAIIIGSMTAIKRIQNKFHFFQASERFLFEVEQARRWEKNYFLYGTNLTDAAQSASNAKILLSQSLESYQKVYPEQAIQIVYNLEKYRELLEGLVVLDKRSGIDPAQKQLIETALRKHGAEMVEVA
;
A
#
# COMPACT_ATOMS: atom_id res chain seq x y z
N MET A 1 84.06 46.61 -40.49
CA MET A 1 83.89 45.21 -40.92
C MET A 1 83.87 44.36 -39.66
N MET A 2 82.71 43.82 -39.26
CA MET A 2 82.58 42.96 -38.08
C MET A 2 83.05 41.54 -38.41
N ASN A 3 83.77 40.91 -37.48
CA ASN A 3 84.44 39.62 -37.67
C ASN A 3 83.46 38.45 -37.47
N ALA A 4 83.54 37.43 -38.34
CA ALA A 4 82.58 36.32 -38.41
C ALA A 4 82.45 35.49 -37.11
N ALA A 5 83.44 35.58 -36.21
CA ALA A 5 83.45 34.87 -34.93
C ALA A 5 82.57 35.51 -33.84
N GLU A 6 82.37 36.84 -33.88
CA GLU A 6 81.53 37.56 -32.89
C GLU A 6 80.03 37.43 -33.19
N GLN A 7 79.69 37.19 -34.44
CA GLN A 7 78.31 36.97 -34.88
C GLN A 7 77.80 35.56 -34.55
N ASP A 8 78.69 34.56 -34.46
CA ASP A 8 78.34 33.18 -34.06
C ASP A 8 78.16 33.04 -32.53
N SER A 9 78.95 33.76 -31.73
CA SER A 9 78.86 33.70 -30.26
C SER A 9 77.58 34.36 -29.72
N THR A 10 77.16 35.48 -30.31
CA THR A 10 75.89 36.16 -29.96
C THR A 10 74.66 35.37 -30.42
N ARG A 11 74.73 34.68 -31.57
CA ARG A 11 73.67 33.76 -32.02
C ARG A 11 73.51 32.53 -31.13
N LYS A 12 74.61 31.91 -30.72
CA LYS A 12 74.59 30.75 -29.80
C LYS A 12 74.09 31.12 -28.41
N ASN A 13 74.48 32.28 -27.88
CA ASN A 13 74.05 32.70 -26.55
C ASN A 13 72.55 33.06 -26.51
N GLY A 14 72.05 33.80 -27.51
CA GLY A 14 70.60 34.07 -27.66
C GLY A 14 69.77 32.81 -27.90
N SER A 15 70.33 31.81 -28.60
CA SER A 15 69.69 30.50 -28.82
C SER A 15 69.62 29.63 -27.56
N ASN A 16 70.59 29.71 -26.66
CA ASN A 16 70.59 28.94 -25.42
C ASN A 16 69.65 29.56 -24.37
N ILE A 17 69.58 30.89 -24.28
CA ILE A 17 68.65 31.60 -23.39
C ILE A 17 67.20 31.28 -23.76
N THR A 18 66.88 31.29 -25.06
CA THR A 18 65.54 30.95 -25.56
C THR A 18 65.19 29.47 -25.40
N MET A 19 66.17 28.55 -25.39
CA MET A 19 65.94 27.12 -25.14
C MET A 19 65.69 26.82 -23.66
N GLU A 20 66.43 27.45 -22.75
CA GLU A 20 66.24 27.28 -21.30
C GLU A 20 64.94 27.92 -20.81
N GLU A 21 64.56 29.10 -21.35
CA GLU A 21 63.25 29.70 -21.10
C GLU A 21 62.10 28.81 -21.60
N ARG A 22 62.26 28.18 -22.78
CA ARG A 22 61.28 27.20 -23.29
C ARG A 22 61.21 25.96 -22.42
N LYS A 23 62.33 25.42 -21.95
CA LYS A 23 62.33 24.26 -21.05
C LYS A 23 61.72 24.59 -19.69
N ALA A 24 62.00 25.77 -19.14
CA ALA A 24 61.39 26.23 -17.89
C ALA A 24 59.88 26.42 -18.06
N MET A 25 59.44 27.04 -19.18
CA MET A 25 58.03 27.19 -19.51
C MET A 25 57.33 25.84 -19.67
N VAL A 26 57.93 24.89 -20.39
CA VAL A 26 57.41 23.52 -20.55
C VAL A 26 57.38 22.78 -19.22
N ALA A 27 58.40 22.88 -18.38
CA ALA A 27 58.43 22.27 -17.05
C ALA A 27 57.38 22.86 -16.10
N THR A 28 57.08 24.16 -16.21
CA THR A 28 55.99 24.79 -15.45
C THR A 28 54.61 24.41 -15.99
N ILE A 29 54.47 24.22 -17.30
CA ILE A 29 53.23 23.72 -17.93
C ILE A 29 52.99 22.27 -17.51
N ASP A 30 54.01 21.41 -17.54
CA ASP A 30 53.91 20.00 -17.13
C ASP A 30 53.54 19.87 -15.65
N LYS A 31 54.17 20.67 -14.76
CA LYS A 31 53.79 20.69 -13.34
C LYS A 31 52.34 21.16 -13.14
N GLY A 32 51.90 22.20 -13.84
CA GLY A 32 50.54 22.72 -13.75
C GLY A 32 49.46 21.80 -14.36
N LEU A 33 49.84 20.87 -15.24
CA LEU A 33 48.95 19.84 -15.77
C LEU A 33 48.80 18.65 -14.81
N VAL A 34 49.87 18.29 -14.11
CA VAL A 34 49.90 17.17 -13.14
C VAL A 34 49.12 17.49 -11.87
N GLU A 35 49.08 18.74 -11.43
CA GLU A 35 48.39 19.18 -10.20
C GLU A 35 46.88 19.42 -10.37
N ARG A 36 46.30 19.28 -11.56
CA ARG A 36 44.84 19.40 -11.70
C ARG A 36 44.18 18.17 -11.10
N PRO A 37 43.35 18.29 -10.05
CA PRO A 37 42.46 17.20 -9.68
C PRO A 37 41.48 17.04 -10.84
N SER A 38 41.75 16.07 -11.72
CA SER A 38 40.93 15.77 -12.87
C SER A 38 39.68 15.03 -12.39
N PHE A 39 38.79 15.76 -11.74
CA PHE A 39 37.38 15.39 -11.72
C PHE A 39 36.92 15.47 -13.17
N SER A 40 37.12 14.38 -13.90
CA SER A 40 36.84 14.30 -15.32
C SER A 40 35.37 14.65 -15.51
N PHE A 41 35.05 15.51 -16.48
CA PHE A 41 33.66 15.84 -16.83
C PHE A 41 32.79 14.57 -17.00
N ARG A 42 33.42 13.49 -17.48
CA ARG A 42 32.82 12.14 -17.56
C ARG A 42 32.46 11.57 -16.18
N LEU A 43 33.31 11.72 -15.17
CA LEU A 43 33.05 11.27 -13.81
C LEU A 43 31.89 12.04 -13.16
N GLN A 44 31.85 13.37 -13.33
CA GLN A 44 30.74 14.20 -12.81
C GLN A 44 29.40 13.81 -13.44
N LEU A 45 29.40 13.58 -14.75
CA LEU A 45 28.21 13.16 -15.49
C LEU A 45 27.74 11.77 -15.04
N THR A 46 28.65 10.81 -14.90
CA THR A 46 28.34 9.46 -14.37
C THR A 46 27.81 9.54 -12.94
N LEU A 47 28.40 10.35 -12.06
CA LEU A 47 27.92 10.52 -10.69
C LEU A 47 26.52 11.13 -10.63
N GLY A 48 26.23 12.12 -11.47
CA GLY A 48 24.91 12.72 -11.59
C GLY A 48 23.86 11.70 -12.05
N PHE A 49 24.17 10.92 -13.09
CA PHE A 49 23.29 9.84 -13.55
C PHE A 49 23.09 8.76 -12.48
N LEU A 50 24.15 8.38 -11.76
CA LEU A 50 24.09 7.40 -10.68
C LEU A 50 23.20 7.90 -9.54
N LEU A 51 23.33 9.18 -9.16
CA LEU A 51 22.50 9.80 -8.12
C LEU A 51 21.03 9.87 -8.54
N LEU A 52 20.75 10.27 -9.78
CA LEU A 52 19.39 10.28 -10.32
C LEU A 52 18.81 8.86 -10.42
N PHE A 53 19.63 7.87 -10.75
CA PHE A 53 19.23 6.46 -10.77
C PHE A 53 18.85 5.96 -9.37
N PHE A 54 19.65 6.27 -8.34
CA PHE A 54 19.30 5.88 -6.98
C PHE A 54 18.09 6.65 -6.44
N LEU A 55 17.95 7.93 -6.80
CA LEU A 55 16.77 8.72 -6.45
C LEU A 55 15.50 8.13 -7.06
N SER A 56 15.53 7.77 -8.36
CA SER A 56 14.38 7.14 -9.01
C SER A 56 14.07 5.77 -8.42
N MET A 57 15.09 4.96 -8.14
CA MET A 57 14.95 3.67 -7.46
C MET A 57 14.29 3.83 -6.08
N ALA A 58 14.74 4.81 -5.29
CA ALA A 58 14.18 5.08 -3.97
C ALA A 58 12.71 5.51 -4.05
N ILE A 59 12.36 6.36 -5.02
CA ILE A 59 10.97 6.78 -5.26
C ILE A 59 10.11 5.57 -5.65
N ILE A 60 10.58 4.69 -6.53
CA ILE A 60 9.85 3.48 -6.94
C ILE A 60 9.61 2.56 -5.75
N ILE A 61 10.66 2.25 -4.97
CA ILE A 61 10.54 1.38 -3.79
C ILE A 61 9.62 2.00 -2.74
N GLY A 62 9.76 3.30 -2.49
CA GLY A 62 8.90 4.05 -1.58
C GLY A 62 7.43 3.99 -2.01
N SER A 63 7.16 4.24 -3.29
CA SER A 63 5.83 4.19 -3.89
C SER A 63 5.22 2.79 -3.81
N MET A 64 6.00 1.76 -4.16
CA MET A 64 5.59 0.35 -4.08
C MET A 64 5.20 -0.02 -2.64
N THR A 65 5.95 0.46 -1.65
CA THR A 65 5.68 0.20 -0.24
C THR A 65 4.44 0.92 0.25
N ALA A 66 4.25 2.19 -0.16
CA ALA A 66 3.06 2.96 0.17
C ALA A 66 1.79 2.32 -0.42
N ILE A 67 1.83 1.92 -1.69
CA ILE A 67 0.72 1.24 -2.37
C ILE A 67 0.34 -0.05 -1.64
N LYS A 68 1.31 -0.90 -1.28
CA LYS A 68 1.04 -2.14 -0.54
C LYS A 68 0.35 -1.89 0.81
N ARG A 69 0.77 -0.84 1.54
CA ARG A 69 0.13 -0.46 2.81
C ARG A 69 -1.31 0.01 2.60
N ILE A 70 -1.56 0.80 1.56
CA ILE A 70 -2.91 1.28 1.21
C ILE A 70 -3.81 0.12 0.80
N GLN A 71 -3.33 -0.77 -0.08
CA GLN A 71 -4.10 -1.94 -0.54
C GLN A 71 -4.54 -2.82 0.63
N ASN A 72 -3.65 -3.14 1.57
CA ASN A 72 -4.01 -3.98 2.72
C ASN A 72 -5.10 -3.33 3.60
N LYS A 73 -5.00 -2.02 3.86
CA LYS A 73 -6.03 -1.29 4.61
C LYS A 73 -7.34 -1.20 3.84
N PHE A 74 -7.26 -0.97 2.53
CA PHE A 74 -8.42 -0.88 1.65
C PHE A 74 -9.19 -2.20 1.56
N HIS A 75 -8.48 -3.34 1.46
CA HIS A 75 -9.11 -4.66 1.46
C HIS A 75 -9.87 -4.95 2.75
N PHE A 76 -9.29 -4.62 3.91
CA PHE A 76 -9.98 -4.75 5.19
C PHE A 76 -11.24 -3.87 5.27
N PHE A 77 -11.12 -2.61 4.87
CA PHE A 77 -12.23 -1.68 4.86
C PHE A 77 -13.36 -2.13 3.92
N GLN A 78 -13.03 -2.54 2.70
CA GLN A 78 -13.99 -3.03 1.73
C GLN A 78 -14.69 -4.32 2.18
N ALA A 79 -13.97 -5.23 2.85
CA ALA A 79 -14.56 -6.43 3.43
C ALA A 79 -15.56 -6.08 4.54
N SER A 80 -15.20 -5.11 5.39
CA SER A 80 -16.06 -4.62 6.49
C SER A 80 -17.33 -3.97 5.96
N GLU A 81 -17.24 -3.10 4.95
CA GLU A 81 -18.41 -2.48 4.31
C GLU A 81 -19.34 -3.52 3.70
N ARG A 82 -18.80 -4.51 2.97
CA ARG A 82 -19.62 -5.58 2.37
C ARG A 82 -20.29 -6.44 3.45
N PHE A 83 -19.58 -6.74 4.53
CA PHE A 83 -20.14 -7.45 5.67
C PHE A 83 -21.32 -6.68 6.27
N LEU A 84 -21.13 -5.41 6.60
CA LEU A 84 -22.18 -4.55 7.15
C LEU A 84 -23.38 -4.45 6.22
N PHE A 85 -23.14 -4.29 4.92
CA PHE A 85 -24.19 -4.25 3.92
C PHE A 85 -25.05 -5.53 3.91
N GLU A 86 -24.44 -6.71 3.95
CA GLU A 86 -25.18 -7.98 4.01
C GLU A 86 -25.96 -8.14 5.32
N VAL A 87 -25.41 -7.69 6.46
CA VAL A 87 -26.13 -7.67 7.74
C VAL A 87 -27.36 -6.75 7.68
N GLU A 88 -27.20 -5.53 7.15
CA GLU A 88 -28.30 -4.58 7.00
C GLU A 88 -29.38 -5.09 6.05
N GLN A 89 -28.99 -5.71 4.93
CA GLN A 89 -29.92 -6.34 3.99
C GLN A 89 -30.67 -7.49 4.63
N ALA A 90 -29.98 -8.37 5.36
CA ALA A 90 -30.62 -9.45 6.11
C ALA A 90 -31.66 -8.89 7.10
N ARG A 91 -31.33 -7.82 7.84
CA ARG A 91 -32.26 -7.18 8.78
C ARG A 91 -33.44 -6.50 8.08
N ARG A 92 -33.21 -5.89 6.92
CA ARG A 92 -34.28 -5.27 6.11
C ARG A 92 -35.28 -6.33 5.65
N TRP A 93 -34.79 -7.46 5.16
CA TRP A 93 -35.64 -8.58 4.73
C TRP A 93 -36.31 -9.30 5.89
N GLU A 94 -35.61 -9.48 7.02
CA GLU A 94 -36.17 -9.98 8.27
C GLU A 94 -37.38 -9.13 8.70
N LYS A 95 -37.21 -7.80 8.76
CA LYS A 95 -38.30 -6.86 9.04
C LYS A 95 -39.46 -7.04 8.06
N ASN A 96 -39.18 -7.16 6.77
CA ASN A 96 -40.22 -7.36 5.76
C ASN A 96 -40.96 -8.69 5.96
N TYR A 97 -40.29 -9.75 6.40
CA TYR A 97 -40.96 -11.00 6.72
C TYR A 97 -41.91 -10.86 7.91
N PHE A 98 -41.46 -10.22 8.99
CA PHE A 98 -42.32 -10.06 10.17
C PHE A 98 -43.50 -9.10 9.91
N LEU A 99 -43.33 -8.08 9.07
CA LEU A 99 -44.40 -7.13 8.72
C LEU A 99 -45.33 -7.62 7.61
N TYR A 100 -44.81 -8.30 6.59
CA TYR A 100 -45.52 -8.59 5.34
C TYR A 100 -45.50 -10.07 4.93
N GLY A 101 -44.73 -10.92 5.62
CA GLY A 101 -44.61 -12.35 5.28
C GLY A 101 -43.73 -12.64 4.06
N THR A 102 -42.91 -11.70 3.61
CA THR A 102 -42.06 -11.85 2.41
C THR A 102 -40.57 -11.91 2.73
N ASN A 103 -39.76 -12.40 1.79
CA ASN A 103 -38.28 -12.29 1.82
C ASN A 103 -37.55 -13.03 2.96
N LEU A 104 -38.16 -14.02 3.61
CA LEU A 104 -37.49 -14.80 4.67
C LEU A 104 -36.25 -15.55 4.15
N THR A 105 -36.35 -16.19 2.99
CA THR A 105 -35.22 -16.89 2.37
C THR A 105 -34.10 -15.92 2.01
N ASP A 106 -34.45 -14.72 1.54
CA ASP A 106 -33.46 -13.67 1.23
C ASP A 106 -32.74 -13.23 2.49
N ALA A 107 -33.46 -13.04 3.61
CA ALA A 107 -32.88 -12.72 4.90
C ALA A 107 -31.83 -13.76 5.35
N ALA A 108 -32.18 -15.05 5.27
CA ALA A 108 -31.28 -16.14 5.61
C ALA A 108 -30.06 -16.21 4.67
N GLN A 109 -30.26 -15.94 3.38
CA GLN A 109 -29.18 -15.90 2.39
C GLN A 109 -28.20 -14.76 2.67
N SER A 110 -28.67 -13.55 2.93
CA SER A 110 -27.78 -12.43 3.28
C SER A 110 -27.04 -12.67 4.59
N ALA A 111 -27.69 -13.26 5.60
CA ALA A 111 -26.99 -13.64 6.84
C ALA A 111 -25.86 -14.67 6.57
N SER A 112 -26.09 -15.61 5.66
CA SER A 112 -25.07 -16.57 5.23
C SER A 112 -23.93 -15.89 4.44
N ASN A 113 -24.25 -14.94 3.55
CA ASN A 113 -23.25 -14.17 2.82
C ASN A 113 -22.38 -13.35 3.79
N ALA A 114 -22.99 -12.70 4.78
CA ALA A 114 -22.29 -11.97 5.83
C ALA A 114 -21.29 -12.88 6.57
N LYS A 115 -21.67 -14.13 6.90
CA LYS A 115 -20.78 -15.11 7.53
C LYS A 115 -19.56 -15.43 6.66
N ILE A 116 -19.78 -15.63 5.36
CA ILE A 116 -18.69 -15.90 4.41
C ILE A 116 -17.72 -14.71 4.37
N LEU A 117 -18.23 -13.48 4.22
CA LEU A 117 -17.42 -12.26 4.18
C LEU A 117 -16.63 -12.04 5.49
N LEU A 118 -17.27 -12.28 6.63
CA LEU A 118 -16.61 -12.18 7.94
C LEU A 118 -15.48 -13.21 8.05
N SER A 119 -15.72 -14.47 7.64
CA SER A 119 -14.69 -15.52 7.71
C SER A 119 -13.44 -15.22 6.88
N GLN A 120 -13.60 -14.53 5.74
CA GLN A 120 -12.49 -14.13 4.86
C GLN A 120 -11.62 -13.02 5.45
N SER A 121 -12.19 -12.21 6.34
CA SER A 121 -11.54 -11.04 6.95
C SER A 121 -11.30 -11.17 8.45
N LEU A 122 -11.70 -12.30 9.05
CA LEU A 122 -11.74 -12.52 10.50
C LEU A 122 -10.37 -12.31 11.16
N GLU A 123 -9.29 -12.79 10.55
CA GLU A 123 -7.94 -12.62 11.10
C GLU A 123 -7.56 -11.13 11.20
N SER A 124 -7.95 -10.33 10.21
CA SER A 124 -7.71 -8.88 10.23
C SER A 124 -8.60 -8.20 11.25
N TYR A 125 -9.86 -8.63 11.37
CA TYR A 125 -10.80 -8.12 12.38
C TYR A 125 -10.32 -8.41 13.80
N GLN A 126 -9.86 -9.63 14.08
CA GLN A 126 -9.34 -10.04 15.39
C GLN A 126 -8.07 -9.28 15.79
N LYS A 127 -7.21 -8.92 14.81
CA LYS A 127 -6.01 -8.11 15.07
C LYS A 127 -6.34 -6.68 15.47
N VAL A 128 -7.42 -6.11 14.94
CA VAL A 128 -7.80 -4.72 15.21
C VAL A 128 -8.77 -4.61 16.39
N TYR A 129 -9.73 -5.54 16.49
CA TYR A 129 -10.84 -5.53 17.44
C TYR A 129 -11.12 -6.95 17.99
N PRO A 130 -10.25 -7.49 18.87
CA PRO A 130 -10.32 -8.89 19.30
C PRO A 130 -11.60 -9.24 20.07
N GLU A 131 -12.05 -8.39 21.01
CA GLU A 131 -13.26 -8.65 21.81
C GLU A 131 -14.53 -8.52 20.96
N GLN A 132 -14.60 -7.48 20.13
CA GLN A 132 -15.72 -7.23 19.23
C GLN A 132 -15.85 -8.35 18.19
N ALA A 133 -14.74 -8.86 17.66
CA ALA A 133 -14.76 -9.94 16.68
C ALA A 133 -15.41 -11.22 17.25
N ILE A 134 -15.15 -11.54 18.52
CA ILE A 134 -15.78 -12.70 19.18
C ILE A 134 -17.30 -12.50 19.26
N GLN A 135 -17.73 -11.32 19.69
CA GLN A 135 -19.15 -11.01 19.85
C GLN A 135 -19.91 -10.97 18.51
N ILE A 136 -19.32 -10.36 17.48
CA ILE A 136 -19.88 -10.32 16.12
C ILE A 136 -20.04 -11.72 15.56
N VAL A 137 -19.01 -12.57 15.66
CA VAL A 137 -19.07 -13.97 15.19
C VAL A 137 -20.18 -14.73 15.91
N TYR A 138 -20.26 -14.60 17.24
CA TYR A 138 -21.29 -15.26 18.04
C TYR A 138 -22.70 -14.82 17.63
N ASN A 139 -22.92 -13.51 17.54
CA ASN A 139 -24.23 -12.95 17.22
C ASN A 139 -24.66 -13.25 15.79
N LEU A 140 -23.73 -13.20 14.83
CA LEU A 140 -24.00 -13.56 13.45
C LEU A 140 -24.40 -15.02 13.30
N GLU A 141 -23.70 -15.92 14.00
CA GLU A 141 -24.01 -17.34 13.95
C GLU A 141 -25.41 -17.61 14.52
N LYS A 142 -25.73 -17.04 15.68
CA LYS A 142 -27.05 -17.18 16.30
C LYS A 142 -28.16 -16.59 15.44
N TYR A 143 -27.93 -15.41 14.88
CA TYR A 143 -28.87 -14.76 13.98
C TYR A 143 -29.15 -15.61 12.73
N ARG A 144 -28.10 -16.15 12.09
CA ARG A 144 -28.21 -17.03 10.93
C ARG A 144 -28.96 -18.32 11.26
N GLU A 145 -28.59 -18.99 12.35
CA GLU A 145 -29.26 -20.22 12.82
C GLU A 145 -30.75 -20.02 13.04
N LEU A 146 -31.14 -18.89 13.66
CA LEU A 146 -32.53 -18.53 13.89
C LEU A 146 -33.29 -18.31 12.58
N LEU A 147 -32.71 -17.59 11.61
CA LEU A 147 -33.32 -17.36 10.30
C LEU A 147 -33.49 -18.66 9.51
N GLU A 148 -32.48 -19.52 9.49
CA GLU A 148 -32.55 -20.82 8.80
C GLU A 148 -33.56 -21.75 9.45
N GLY A 149 -33.60 -21.79 10.78
CA GLY A 149 -34.62 -22.51 11.52
C GLY A 149 -36.02 -21.99 11.20
N LEU A 150 -36.19 -20.68 11.13
CA LEU A 150 -37.45 -20.02 10.78
C LEU A 150 -37.90 -20.39 9.36
N VAL A 151 -36.98 -20.43 8.38
CA VAL A 151 -37.27 -20.89 7.00
C VAL A 151 -37.83 -22.32 6.99
N VAL A 152 -37.25 -23.22 7.80
CA VAL A 152 -37.69 -24.62 7.88
C VAL A 152 -39.06 -24.72 8.54
N LEU A 153 -39.31 -23.96 9.61
CA LEU A 153 -40.59 -23.97 10.31
C LEU A 153 -41.72 -23.37 9.46
N ASP A 154 -41.46 -22.28 8.75
CA ASP A 154 -42.44 -21.61 7.87
C ASP A 154 -42.93 -22.55 6.74
N LYS A 155 -42.02 -23.35 6.17
CA LYS A 155 -42.34 -24.36 5.15
C LYS A 155 -43.15 -25.55 5.67
N ARG A 156 -43.11 -25.85 6.97
CA ARG A 156 -43.73 -27.05 7.58
C ARG A 156 -45.15 -26.82 8.12
N SER A 157 -45.83 -25.77 7.64
CA SER A 157 -47.26 -25.49 7.89
C SER A 157 -47.60 -24.76 9.20
N GLY A 158 -46.84 -23.71 9.51
CA GLY A 158 -47.30 -22.64 10.39
C GLY A 158 -46.58 -22.62 11.73
N ILE A 159 -45.86 -21.52 11.97
CA ILE A 159 -45.23 -21.23 13.25
C ILE A 159 -46.31 -20.74 14.21
N ASP A 160 -46.35 -21.32 15.41
CA ASP A 160 -47.17 -20.83 16.51
C ASP A 160 -46.86 -19.33 16.77
N PRO A 161 -47.87 -18.44 16.88
CA PRO A 161 -47.64 -17.02 17.08
C PRO A 161 -46.72 -16.68 18.26
N ALA A 162 -46.80 -17.41 19.37
CA ALA A 162 -45.91 -17.18 20.51
C ALA A 162 -44.47 -17.60 20.19
N GLN A 163 -44.27 -18.73 19.54
CA GLN A 163 -42.96 -19.15 19.04
C GLN A 163 -42.39 -18.15 18.01
N LYS A 164 -43.23 -17.62 17.10
CA LYS A 164 -42.82 -16.61 16.11
C LYS A 164 -42.31 -15.34 16.79
N GLN A 165 -42.99 -14.87 17.83
CA GLN A 165 -42.60 -13.68 18.58
C GLN A 165 -41.31 -13.87 19.39
N LEU A 166 -41.08 -15.08 19.94
CA LEU A 166 -39.82 -15.42 20.61
C LEU A 166 -38.65 -15.40 19.62
N ILE A 167 -38.82 -15.99 18.44
CA ILE A 167 -37.81 -15.97 17.39
C ILE A 167 -37.55 -14.54 16.92
N GLU A 168 -38.60 -13.73 16.70
CA GLU A 168 -38.45 -12.31 16.33
C GLU A 168 -37.61 -11.56 17.37
N THR A 169 -37.92 -11.73 18.65
CA THR A 169 -37.21 -11.03 19.73
C THR A 169 -35.72 -11.42 19.75
N ALA A 170 -35.42 -12.72 19.59
CA ALA A 170 -34.04 -13.20 19.52
C ALA A 170 -33.30 -12.69 18.28
N LEU A 171 -33.97 -12.67 17.11
CA LEU A 171 -33.43 -12.11 15.87
C LEU A 171 -33.11 -10.62 16.02
N ARG A 172 -34.03 -9.84 16.62
CA ARG A 172 -33.81 -8.41 16.86
C ARG A 172 -32.66 -8.14 17.81
N LYS A 173 -32.50 -8.97 18.85
CA LYS A 173 -31.38 -8.88 19.78
C LYS A 173 -30.05 -9.11 19.07
N HIS A 174 -29.86 -10.29 18.46
CA HIS A 174 -28.60 -10.62 17.80
C HIS A 174 -28.33 -9.72 16.58
N GLY A 175 -29.38 -9.33 15.85
CA GLY A 175 -29.32 -8.36 14.76
C GLY A 175 -28.81 -6.99 15.21
N ALA A 176 -29.30 -6.48 16.35
CA ALA A 176 -28.87 -5.21 16.92
C ALA A 176 -27.43 -5.25 17.41
N GLU A 177 -27.06 -6.28 18.18
CA GLU A 177 -25.72 -6.43 18.74
C GLU A 177 -24.64 -6.61 17.66
N MET A 178 -24.98 -7.09 16.45
CA MET A 178 -24.04 -7.13 15.32
C MET A 178 -23.68 -5.74 14.77
N VAL A 179 -24.62 -4.79 14.82
CA VAL A 179 -24.44 -3.44 14.25
C VAL A 179 -23.88 -2.47 15.28
N GLU A 180 -24.19 -2.67 16.56
CA GLU A 180 -23.64 -1.83 17.64
C GLU A 180 -22.15 -2.08 17.89
N VAL A 181 -21.68 -3.29 17.57
CA VAL A 181 -20.30 -3.75 17.85
C VAL A 181 -19.37 -3.62 16.64
N ALA A 182 -19.91 -3.46 15.42
CA ALA A 182 -19.17 -3.35 14.17
C ALA A 182 -18.86 -1.89 13.80
#